data_AF-A0A7C4UKN4-F1
#
_entry.id   AF-A0A7C4UKN4-F1
#
_cell.length_a   1.000
_cell.length_b   1.000
_cell.length_c   1.000
_cell.angle_alpha   90.00
_cell.angle_beta   90.00
_cell.angle_gamma   90.00
#
_symmetry.space_group_name_H-M   'P 1'
#
loop_
_entity.id
_entity.type
_entity.pdbx_description
1 polymer ?
#
loop_
_entity_poly.entity_id
_entity_poly.type
_entity_poly.pdbx_seq_one_letter_code
_entity_poly.pdbx_strand_id
1 'polypeptide(L)'
;MRKHFVFFFAEFIQFGHSASECILHPRPTKNEISYRDKFISCTFHFPVLSLFRMNEKTVLIIEDEEDAAELFAEMMRVSGFRVIKITTSAPAMDLITDEKPDLVILDIMMPDISGLDVLRQMRGDPTLMHIPVVVVSAKGTPTDIKTGMDAGASTYLTKPVGFLELKEAVNRALDG
;
A
#
# COMPACT_ATOMS: atom_id res chain seq x y z
N MET A 1 18.49 -44.42 24.04
CA MET A 1 19.78 -43.88 24.54
C MET A 1 19.54 -42.54 25.23
N ARG A 2 20.42 -42.13 26.16
CA ARG A 2 20.28 -40.91 26.99
C ARG A 2 20.64 -39.60 26.25
N LYS A 3 20.08 -38.47 26.73
CA LYS A 3 20.57 -37.06 26.83
C LYS A 3 19.32 -36.14 26.73
N HIS A 4 18.70 -35.57 27.78
CA HIS A 4 19.10 -34.68 28.90
C HIS A 4 19.52 -33.25 28.52
N PHE A 5 19.08 -32.29 29.37
CA PHE A 5 19.20 -30.81 29.38
C PHE A 5 18.30 -30.06 28.37
N VAL A 6 17.35 -29.16 28.71
CA VAL A 6 17.04 -28.20 29.84
C VAL A 6 17.40 -26.74 29.51
N PHE A 7 16.54 -25.81 30.01
CA PHE A 7 16.51 -24.32 30.03
C PHE A 7 15.43 -23.70 29.13
N PHE A 8 14.27 -23.27 29.66
CA PHE A 8 13.92 -22.03 30.43
C PHE A 8 13.36 -20.94 29.48
N PHE A 9 12.05 -20.63 29.47
CA PHE A 9 11.24 -19.83 30.42
C PHE A 9 11.26 -18.30 30.14
N ALA A 10 10.15 -17.79 29.60
CA ALA A 10 9.61 -16.41 29.63
C ALA A 10 8.66 -16.23 28.41
N GLU A 11 7.46 -15.68 28.49
CA GLU A 11 6.70 -15.20 29.64
C GLU A 11 5.21 -15.39 29.34
N PHE A 12 4.47 -16.08 30.22
CA PHE A 12 3.05 -16.36 30.04
C PHE A 12 2.27 -15.47 31.02
N ILE A 13 1.61 -14.42 30.52
CA ILE A 13 0.79 -13.57 31.38
C ILE A 13 -0.36 -14.40 31.97
N GLN A 14 -0.53 -14.27 33.28
CA GLN A 14 -1.57 -14.94 34.05
C GLN A 14 -2.95 -14.62 33.49
N PHE A 15 -3.73 -15.64 33.15
CA PHE A 15 -5.14 -15.79 33.56
C PHE A 15 -5.55 -17.24 33.26
N GLY A 16 -5.68 -18.06 34.31
CA GLY A 16 -5.92 -19.50 34.17
C GLY A 16 -7.40 -19.85 34.08
N HIS A 17 -7.74 -20.85 33.26
CA HIS A 17 -8.89 -21.73 33.46
C HIS A 17 -8.59 -23.14 32.92
N SER A 18 -9.27 -24.14 33.48
CA SER A 18 -8.94 -25.58 33.34
C SER A 18 -9.19 -26.14 31.94
N ALA A 19 -8.30 -27.02 31.48
CA ALA A 19 -8.53 -27.87 30.31
C ALA A 19 -9.34 -29.12 30.69
N SER A 20 -10.32 -29.49 29.87
CA SER A 20 -11.08 -30.74 30.01
C SER A 20 -11.47 -31.32 28.64
N GLU A 21 -10.77 -32.38 28.26
CA GLU A 21 -11.17 -33.50 27.37
C GLU A 21 -11.82 -33.22 26.00
N CYS A 22 -11.02 -33.39 24.93
CA CYS A 22 -11.51 -33.65 23.57
C CYS A 22 -11.46 -35.15 23.26
N ILE A 23 -12.59 -35.74 22.81
CA ILE A 23 -12.66 -37.15 22.38
C ILE A 23 -12.48 -37.26 20.85
N LEU A 24 -11.66 -38.22 20.41
CA LEU A 24 -11.38 -38.51 19.00
C LEU A 24 -12.40 -39.48 18.38
N HIS A 25 -12.74 -39.26 17.11
CA HIS A 25 -13.44 -40.21 16.25
C HIS A 25 -12.64 -40.47 14.96
N PRO A 26 -12.71 -41.68 14.37
CA PRO A 26 -11.86 -42.07 13.24
C PRO A 26 -12.28 -41.42 11.91
N ARG A 27 -11.30 -41.16 11.03
CA ARG A 27 -11.51 -40.55 9.71
C ARG A 27 -12.19 -41.50 8.71
N PRO A 28 -13.06 -41.02 7.81
CA PRO A 28 -13.30 -41.67 6.53
C PRO A 28 -12.07 -41.56 5.62
N THR A 29 -11.92 -42.51 4.70
CA THR A 29 -10.69 -42.75 3.95
C THR A 29 -10.77 -42.27 2.49
N LYS A 30 -9.59 -41.97 1.92
CA LYS A 30 -9.29 -41.88 0.47
C LYS A 30 -10.01 -40.81 -0.36
N ASN A 31 -9.40 -39.63 -0.44
CA ASN A 31 -8.53 -39.34 -1.60
C ASN A 31 -7.50 -38.26 -1.21
N GLU A 32 -6.23 -38.61 -1.26
CA GLU A 32 -5.11 -37.70 -0.96
C GLU A 32 -4.59 -37.07 -2.25
N ILE A 33 -4.48 -35.74 -2.29
CA ILE A 33 -3.30 -35.09 -2.87
C ILE A 33 -2.76 -34.13 -1.82
N SER A 34 -1.56 -34.43 -1.35
CA SER A 34 -0.88 -33.73 -0.26
C SER A 34 -0.09 -32.54 -0.80
N TYR A 35 -0.13 -31.39 -0.13
CA TYR A 35 1.11 -30.68 0.23
C TYR A 35 0.94 -29.90 1.56
N ARG A 36 1.87 -30.20 2.49
CA ARG A 36 2.20 -29.54 3.77
C ARG A 36 2.17 -28.00 3.70
N ASP A 37 1.96 -27.22 4.75
CA ASP A 37 1.67 -27.42 6.19
C ASP A 37 1.24 -26.04 6.73
N LYS A 38 0.29 -25.81 7.67
CA LYS A 38 -0.68 -26.65 8.40
C LYS A 38 -1.90 -25.75 8.73
N PHE A 39 -3.09 -26.33 8.90
CA PHE A 39 -4.26 -25.65 9.47
C PHE A 39 -4.63 -26.25 10.83
N ILE A 40 -4.77 -25.41 11.86
CA ILE A 40 -5.46 -25.79 13.09
C ILE A 40 -6.96 -25.64 12.81
N SER A 41 -7.65 -26.77 12.64
CA SER A 41 -9.11 -26.81 12.60
C SER A 41 -9.65 -26.52 14.00
N CYS A 42 -9.99 -25.27 14.28
CA CYS A 42 -10.81 -24.90 15.42
C CYS A 42 -12.11 -24.29 14.88
N THR A 43 -13.25 -24.80 15.34
CA THR A 43 -14.58 -24.32 14.93
C THR A 43 -14.89 -22.99 15.61
N PHE A 44 -14.16 -21.94 15.22
CA PHE A 44 -14.62 -20.58 15.45
C PHE A 44 -15.81 -20.33 14.53
N HIS A 45 -16.99 -20.25 15.14
CA HIS A 45 -18.09 -19.48 14.59
C HIS A 45 -17.55 -18.08 14.31
N PHE A 46 -17.43 -17.69 13.03
CA PHE A 46 -16.63 -16.55 12.57
C PHE A 46 -17.50 -15.35 12.11
N PRO A 47 -18.23 -14.63 13.00
CA PRO A 47 -18.81 -13.33 12.68
C PRO A 47 -17.81 -12.21 13.03
N VAL A 48 -16.60 -12.23 12.47
CA VAL A 48 -15.56 -11.24 12.81
C VAL A 48 -14.72 -10.71 11.63
N LEU A 49 -14.88 -11.27 10.43
CA LEU A 49 -14.20 -10.82 9.20
C LEU A 49 -14.82 -9.56 8.56
N SER A 50 -15.61 -8.79 9.32
CA SER A 50 -16.29 -7.57 8.86
C SER A 50 -15.98 -6.32 9.70
N LEU A 51 -15.11 -6.43 10.72
CA LEU A 51 -14.95 -5.38 11.75
C LEU A 51 -13.52 -4.82 11.94
N PHE A 52 -12.59 -5.19 11.06
CA PHE A 52 -11.38 -4.40 10.83
C PHE A 52 -11.30 -4.00 9.35
N ARG A 53 -12.04 -2.95 8.99
CA ARG A 53 -11.50 -2.01 7.99
C ARG A 53 -10.34 -1.29 8.67
N MET A 54 -9.16 -1.91 8.64
CA MET A 54 -7.93 -1.15 8.78
C MET A 54 -8.00 -0.04 7.74
N ASN A 55 -7.68 1.19 8.14
CA ASN A 55 -7.84 2.36 7.27
C ASN A 55 -6.74 2.35 6.19
N GLU A 56 -6.92 1.51 5.17
CA GLU A 56 -6.04 1.40 4.01
C GLU A 56 -5.92 2.77 3.36
N LYS A 57 -4.73 3.38 3.51
CA LYS A 57 -4.41 4.65 2.87
C LYS A 57 -4.61 4.51 1.35
N THR A 58 -5.21 5.52 0.75
CA THR A 58 -5.51 5.58 -0.68
C THR A 58 -4.40 6.32 -1.41
N VAL A 59 -3.82 5.67 -2.41
CA VAL A 59 -2.92 6.31 -3.39
C VAL A 59 -3.69 6.52 -4.69
N LEU A 60 -3.72 7.76 -5.18
CA LEU A 60 -4.15 8.08 -6.54
C LEU A 60 -2.93 8.16 -7.45
N ILE A 61 -2.99 7.52 -8.61
CA ILE A 61 -1.93 7.53 -9.63
C ILE A 61 -2.46 8.27 -10.86
N ILE A 62 -1.67 9.24 -11.34
CA ILE A 62 -1.99 10.09 -12.49
C ILE A 62 -0.80 9.99 -13.46
N GLU A 63 -0.96 9.17 -14.49
CA GLU A 63 0.14 8.67 -15.35
C GLU A 63 -0.45 8.23 -16.70
N ASP A 64 -0.07 8.87 -17.81
CA ASP A 64 -0.68 8.60 -19.12
C ASP A 64 -0.18 7.32 -19.81
N GLU A 65 0.98 6.81 -19.44
CA GLU A 65 1.49 5.52 -19.93
C GLU A 65 0.86 4.36 -19.13
N GLU A 66 -0.13 3.67 -19.72
CA GLU A 66 -0.91 2.59 -19.07
C GLU A 66 -0.05 1.51 -18.39
N ASP A 67 1.07 1.11 -19.03
CA ASP A 67 2.02 0.14 -18.50
C ASP A 67 2.75 0.66 -17.25
N ALA A 68 3.15 1.93 -17.24
CA ALA A 68 3.75 2.58 -16.06
C ALA A 68 2.71 2.76 -14.94
N ALA A 69 1.48 3.16 -15.31
CA ALA A 69 0.38 3.35 -14.37
C ALA A 69 0.00 2.03 -13.67
N GLU A 70 -0.06 0.91 -14.39
CA GLU A 70 -0.30 -0.40 -13.79
C GLU A 70 0.89 -0.89 -12.97
N LEU A 71 2.13 -0.70 -13.45
CA LEU A 71 3.33 -1.05 -12.68
C LEU A 71 3.37 -0.35 -11.32
N PHE A 72 3.14 0.98 -11.28
CA PHE A 72 3.06 1.72 -10.02
C PHE A 72 1.86 1.29 -9.17
N ALA A 73 0.73 0.94 -9.79
CA ALA A 73 -0.42 0.42 -9.08
C ALA A 73 -0.13 -0.93 -8.40
N GLU A 74 0.53 -1.87 -9.07
CA GLU A 74 0.98 -3.13 -8.47
C GLU A 74 1.94 -2.89 -7.30
N MET A 75 2.94 -2.01 -7.47
CA MET A 75 3.88 -1.66 -6.39
C MET A 75 3.16 -1.12 -5.14
N MET A 76 2.12 -0.31 -5.31
CA MET A 76 1.34 0.25 -4.21
C MET A 76 0.36 -0.76 -3.60
N ARG A 77 -0.34 -1.57 -4.41
CA ARG A 77 -1.21 -2.65 -3.90
C ARG A 77 -0.44 -3.69 -3.09
N VAL A 78 0.74 -4.12 -3.56
CA VAL A 78 1.65 -5.02 -2.83
C VAL A 78 2.18 -4.38 -1.53
N SER A 79 2.22 -3.05 -1.46
CA SER A 79 2.59 -2.31 -0.25
C SER A 79 1.42 -2.09 0.74
N GLY A 80 0.21 -2.54 0.41
CA GLY A 80 -0.97 -2.47 1.28
C GLY A 80 -1.84 -1.21 1.13
N PHE A 81 -1.69 -0.47 0.03
CA PHE A 81 -2.51 0.70 -0.27
C PHE A 81 -3.76 0.34 -1.09
N ARG A 82 -4.88 1.05 -0.85
CA ARG A 82 -5.96 1.15 -1.85
C ARG A 82 -5.42 1.99 -3.00
N VAL A 83 -5.57 1.52 -4.24
CA VAL A 83 -5.07 2.24 -5.41
C VAL A 83 -6.21 2.64 -6.33
N ILE A 84 -6.21 3.91 -6.72
CA ILE A 84 -6.99 4.47 -7.82
C ILE A 84 -5.98 4.92 -8.88
N LYS A 85 -6.25 4.68 -10.16
CA LYS A 85 -5.40 5.17 -11.25
C LYS A 85 -6.23 5.82 -12.34
N ILE A 86 -5.68 6.87 -12.95
CA ILE A 86 -6.20 7.51 -14.16
C ILE A 86 -5.06 7.72 -15.15
N THR A 87 -5.36 7.49 -16.43
CA THR A 87 -4.42 7.67 -17.55
C THR A 87 -4.71 8.91 -18.40
N THR A 88 -5.50 9.83 -17.85
CA THR A 88 -5.79 11.16 -18.43
C THR A 88 -5.82 12.20 -17.31
N SER A 89 -5.40 13.44 -17.60
CA SER A 89 -5.38 14.52 -16.59
C SER A 89 -6.66 15.35 -16.54
N ALA A 90 -7.53 15.27 -17.56
CA ALA A 90 -8.80 15.99 -17.59
C ALA A 90 -9.72 15.74 -16.36
N PRO A 91 -9.89 14.50 -15.83
CA PRO A 91 -10.68 14.26 -14.62
C PRO A 91 -9.89 14.37 -13.31
N ALA A 92 -8.61 14.78 -13.33
CA ALA A 92 -7.71 14.66 -12.18
C ALA A 92 -8.19 15.44 -10.95
N MET A 93 -8.54 16.72 -11.09
CA MET A 93 -8.91 17.57 -9.95
C MET A 93 -10.24 17.16 -9.32
N ASP A 94 -11.23 16.82 -10.16
CA ASP A 94 -12.53 16.33 -9.70
C ASP A 94 -12.35 15.03 -8.89
N LEU A 95 -11.56 14.08 -9.41
CA LEU A 95 -11.29 12.82 -8.73
C LEU A 95 -10.49 12.99 -7.43
N ILE A 96 -9.51 13.89 -7.38
CA ILE A 96 -8.78 14.24 -6.15
C ILE A 96 -9.76 14.78 -5.08
N THR A 97 -10.71 15.62 -5.50
CA THR A 97 -11.69 16.26 -4.61
C THR A 97 -12.73 15.28 -4.07
N ASP A 98 -13.19 14.36 -4.92
CA ASP A 98 -14.21 13.36 -4.56
C ASP A 98 -13.64 12.19 -3.75
N GLU A 99 -12.53 11.59 -4.18
CA GLU A 99 -11.94 10.39 -3.53
C GLU A 99 -11.04 10.72 -2.34
N LYS A 100 -10.53 11.95 -2.24
CA LYS A 100 -9.67 12.46 -1.16
C LYS A 100 -8.53 11.49 -0.80
N PRO A 101 -7.63 11.20 -1.77
CA PRO A 101 -6.54 10.27 -1.55
C PRO A 101 -5.57 10.77 -0.47
N ASP A 102 -4.99 9.84 0.29
CA ASP A 102 -3.95 10.14 1.28
C ASP A 102 -2.64 10.59 0.61
N LEU A 103 -2.40 10.21 -0.65
CA LEU A 103 -1.24 10.61 -1.46
C LEU A 103 -1.53 10.54 -2.97
N VAL A 104 -0.89 11.41 -3.75
CA VAL A 104 -0.90 11.35 -5.23
C VAL A 104 0.49 10.98 -5.77
N ILE A 105 0.55 10.02 -6.70
CA ILE A 105 1.69 9.77 -7.60
C ILE A 105 1.37 10.42 -8.94
N LEU A 106 2.28 11.22 -9.49
CA LEU A 106 1.99 12.13 -10.62
C LEU A 106 3.15 12.19 -11.63
N ASP A 107 2.90 11.90 -12.90
CA ASP A 107 3.81 12.34 -13.98
C ASP A 107 3.52 13.79 -14.38
N ILE A 108 4.59 14.52 -14.68
CA ILE A 108 4.57 15.87 -15.25
C ILE A 108 4.34 15.83 -16.77
N MET A 109 4.72 14.74 -17.44
CA MET A 109 4.86 14.61 -18.90
C MET A 109 3.60 14.15 -19.66
N MET A 110 2.42 14.40 -19.11
CA MET A 110 1.15 14.08 -19.75
C MET A 110 0.81 14.97 -20.96
N PRO A 111 0.08 14.47 -21.97
CA PRO A 111 -0.20 15.17 -23.24
C PRO A 111 -1.25 16.29 -23.13
N ASP A 112 -2.29 16.12 -22.30
CA ASP A 112 -3.44 17.05 -22.26
C ASP A 112 -3.19 18.28 -21.37
N ILE A 113 -2.68 18.04 -20.17
CA ILE A 113 -2.37 19.05 -19.13
C ILE A 113 -1.12 18.55 -18.42
N SER A 114 -0.11 19.43 -18.24
CA SER A 114 1.10 19.04 -17.51
C SER A 114 0.78 18.77 -16.03
N GLY A 115 1.36 17.71 -15.46
CA GLY A 115 1.25 17.42 -14.03
C GLY A 115 1.77 18.55 -13.14
N LEU A 116 2.66 19.42 -13.62
CA LEU A 116 3.05 20.63 -12.88
C LEU A 116 1.86 21.57 -12.63
N ASP A 117 0.90 21.64 -13.55
CA ASP A 117 -0.27 22.50 -13.41
C ASP A 117 -1.34 21.86 -12.51
N VAL A 118 -1.48 20.53 -12.54
CA VAL A 118 -2.26 19.77 -11.54
C VAL A 118 -1.70 20.00 -10.14
N LEU A 119 -0.38 19.85 -9.95
CA LEU A 119 0.30 20.09 -8.68
C LEU A 119 0.12 21.54 -8.19
N ARG A 120 0.25 22.54 -9.07
CA ARG A 120 -0.01 23.96 -8.73
C ARG A 120 -1.46 24.20 -8.33
N GLN A 121 -2.42 23.58 -9.01
CA GLN A 121 -3.84 23.67 -8.65
C GLN A 121 -4.11 23.06 -7.27
N MET A 122 -3.58 21.86 -6.99
CA MET A 122 -3.65 21.24 -5.66
C MET A 122 -3.06 22.15 -4.57
N ARG A 123 -1.92 22.80 -4.82
CA ARG A 123 -1.29 23.72 -3.85
C ARG A 123 -1.99 25.07 -3.74
N GLY A 124 -2.78 25.46 -4.74
CA GLY A 124 -3.64 26.65 -4.70
C GLY A 124 -4.98 26.44 -3.99
N ASP A 125 -5.43 25.19 -3.85
CA ASP A 125 -6.68 24.84 -3.16
C ASP A 125 -6.43 24.52 -1.67
N PRO A 126 -6.99 25.28 -0.71
CA PRO A 126 -6.81 25.02 0.72
C PRO A 126 -7.28 23.64 1.19
N THR A 127 -8.20 23.00 0.45
CA THR A 127 -8.72 21.66 0.75
C THR A 127 -7.85 20.54 0.22
N LEU A 128 -6.95 20.81 -0.74
CA LEU A 128 -6.08 19.82 -1.38
C LEU A 128 -4.58 20.05 -1.09
N MET A 129 -4.20 21.26 -0.67
CA MET A 129 -2.79 21.65 -0.51
C MET A 129 -2.00 20.81 0.49
N HIS A 130 -2.68 20.11 1.40
CA HIS A 130 -2.09 19.22 2.40
C HIS A 130 -1.84 17.80 1.88
N ILE A 131 -2.42 17.40 0.74
CA ILE A 131 -2.22 16.06 0.18
C ILE A 131 -0.78 15.96 -0.36
N PRO A 132 0.04 15.02 0.12
CA PRO A 132 1.40 14.83 -0.37
C PRO A 132 1.40 14.35 -1.82
N VAL A 133 2.39 14.81 -2.59
CA VAL A 133 2.53 14.47 -4.02
C VAL A 133 3.94 13.96 -4.29
N VAL A 134 4.05 12.72 -4.76
CA VAL A 134 5.30 12.13 -5.27
C VAL A 134 5.28 12.28 -6.78
N VAL A 135 6.17 13.11 -7.31
CA VAL A 135 6.36 13.23 -8.75
C VAL A 135 7.22 12.08 -9.24
N VAL A 136 6.80 11.43 -10.33
CA VAL A 136 7.55 10.39 -11.02
C VAL A 136 7.56 10.71 -12.52
N SER A 137 8.70 11.11 -13.08
CA SER A 137 8.76 11.58 -14.48
C SER A 137 10.00 11.12 -15.23
N ALA A 138 9.91 11.06 -16.56
CA ALA A 138 11.08 10.84 -17.43
C ALA A 138 12.04 12.05 -17.48
N LYS A 139 11.58 13.23 -17.05
CA LYS A 139 12.44 14.40 -16.83
C LYS A 139 13.25 14.24 -15.55
N GLY A 140 14.54 14.56 -15.61
CA GLY A 140 15.48 14.32 -14.50
C GLY A 140 16.69 15.24 -14.49
N THR A 141 16.68 16.36 -15.22
CA THR A 141 17.75 17.36 -15.05
C THR A 141 17.61 18.03 -13.69
N PRO A 142 18.70 18.60 -13.11
CA PRO A 142 18.61 19.35 -11.86
C PRO A 142 17.58 20.50 -11.91
N THR A 143 17.36 21.08 -13.09
CA THR A 143 16.33 22.11 -13.32
C THR A 143 14.92 21.54 -13.27
N ASP A 144 14.67 20.37 -13.85
CA ASP A 144 13.35 19.73 -13.83
C ASP A 144 12.97 19.32 -12.40
N ILE A 145 13.90 18.67 -11.69
CA ILE A 145 13.74 18.26 -10.29
C ILE A 145 13.45 19.48 -9.42
N LYS A 146 14.25 20.55 -9.55
CA LYS A 146 14.01 21.81 -8.83
C LYS A 146 12.64 22.40 -9.16
N THR A 147 12.22 22.39 -10.42
CA THR A 147 10.92 22.92 -10.84
C THR A 147 9.74 22.15 -10.23
N GLY A 148 9.85 20.82 -10.11
CA GLY A 148 8.83 19.99 -9.44
C GLY A 148 8.80 20.21 -7.92
N MET A 149 9.96 20.30 -7.27
CA MET A 149 10.04 20.60 -5.83
C MET A 149 9.55 22.02 -5.50
N ASP A 150 9.96 23.03 -6.28
CA ASP A 150 9.50 24.43 -6.15
C ASP A 150 7.98 24.57 -6.38
N ALA A 151 7.37 23.68 -7.18
CA ALA A 151 5.91 23.59 -7.37
C ALA A 151 5.17 22.91 -6.19
N GLY A 152 5.90 22.40 -5.19
CA GLY A 152 5.34 21.83 -3.97
C GLY A 152 5.25 20.30 -3.94
N ALA A 153 6.05 19.58 -4.73
CA ALA A 153 6.16 18.13 -4.62
C ALA A 153 6.81 17.72 -3.28
N SER A 154 6.31 16.65 -2.66
CA SER A 154 6.87 16.07 -1.43
C SER A 154 8.14 15.26 -1.71
N THR A 155 8.23 14.66 -2.90
CA THR A 155 9.43 13.97 -3.41
C THR A 155 9.36 13.94 -4.94
N TYR A 156 10.52 13.92 -5.59
CA TYR A 156 10.66 13.80 -7.05
C TYR A 156 11.54 12.58 -7.36
N LEU A 157 11.05 11.67 -8.21
CA LEU A 157 11.76 10.50 -8.71
C LEU A 157 11.86 10.58 -10.24
N THR A 158 12.97 10.11 -10.81
CA THR A 158 13.18 10.04 -12.26
C THR A 158 12.96 8.61 -12.73
N LYS A 159 12.11 8.41 -13.75
CA LYS A 159 11.91 7.10 -14.39
C LYS A 159 13.23 6.59 -15.01
N PRO A 160 13.56 5.28 -14.91
CA PRO A 160 12.78 4.20 -14.30
C PRO A 160 12.91 4.16 -12.78
N VAL A 161 11.79 3.91 -12.08
CA VAL A 161 11.72 3.86 -10.61
C VAL A 161 11.55 2.41 -10.14
N GLY A 162 12.28 2.02 -9.09
CA GLY A 162 12.17 0.70 -8.47
C GLY A 162 11.09 0.60 -7.38
N PHE A 163 10.59 -0.62 -7.11
CA PHE A 163 9.59 -0.87 -6.04
C PHE A 163 9.98 -0.30 -4.67
N LEU A 164 11.23 -0.53 -4.24
CA LEU A 164 11.70 -0.06 -2.94
C LEU A 164 11.77 1.47 -2.88
N GLU A 165 12.29 2.09 -3.94
CA GLU A 165 12.44 3.54 -4.07
C GLU A 165 11.08 4.25 -4.04
N LEU A 166 10.11 3.77 -4.83
CA LEU A 166 8.75 4.33 -4.85
C LEU A 166 8.07 4.17 -3.48
N LYS A 167 8.20 3.00 -2.86
CA LYS A 167 7.64 2.71 -1.53
C LYS A 167 8.24 3.61 -0.44
N GLU A 168 9.56 3.81 -0.45
CA GLU A 168 10.24 4.68 0.50
C GLU A 168 9.86 6.16 0.32
N ALA A 169 9.71 6.61 -0.93
CA ALA A 169 9.23 7.96 -1.23
C ALA A 169 7.79 8.18 -0.75
N VAL A 170 6.88 7.23 -1.03
CA VAL A 170 5.48 7.27 -0.61
C VAL A 170 5.34 7.27 0.91
N ASN A 171 6.04 6.37 1.62
CA ASN A 171 6.01 6.35 3.09
C ASN A 171 6.55 7.66 3.68
N ARG A 172 7.70 8.15 3.20
CA ARG A 172 8.31 9.40 3.67
C ARG A 172 7.39 10.61 3.46
N ALA A 173 6.65 10.64 2.35
CA ALA A 173 5.70 11.71 2.05
C ALA A 173 4.39 11.60 2.86
N LEU A 174 4.07 10.41 3.40
CA LEU A 174 2.90 10.12 4.23
C LEU A 174 3.13 10.26 5.74
N ASP A 175 4.39 10.31 6.17
CA ASP A 175 4.82 10.34 7.57
C ASP A 175 5.39 11.72 7.99
N GLY A 176 5.51 12.67 7.05
CA GLY A 176 6.06 14.03 7.26
C GLY A 176 5.00 15.12 7.36
#